data_AF-A0A5Q4ETK3-F1
#
_entry.id   AF-A0A5Q4ETK3-F1
#
_cell.length_a   1.000
_cell.length_b   1.000
_cell.length_c   1.000
_cell.angle_alpha   90.00
_cell.angle_beta   90.00
_cell.angle_gamma   90.00
#
_symmetry.space_group_name_H-M   'P 1'
#
loop_
_entity.id
_entity.type
_entity.pdbx_description
1 polymer ?
#
loop_
_entity_poly.entity_id
_entity_poly.type
_entity_poly.pdbx_seq_one_letter_code
_entity_poly.pdbx_strand_id
1 'polypeptide(L)'
;MEILGLIAIWIIGSLVWPWLFPGKCRHSHRFERNGLNNCPQCEQERTEREKERARLEHERKQQEQLRAQEIERRRRIESERLRQLSYLQQLTPIAFEQFVLEIYRQLGWSVTQTPVTGDNGIDGLLEKDSDRHVLQCKRFKSTRVGAPILRDLLGATIAAKASRGILVTTSSFTAQAREWARDQPLTLVDGLSLINMMQEALPPNWIVPREWVLRELAEEALPTACPICSNIVRRRHGRYGPFLGCTLYPRCTWTMNLPHNLFPQNAQPRRQRHRYRRRYYH
;
A
#
# COMPACT_ATOMS: atom_id res chain seq x y z
N MET A 1 -36.02 -14.86 44.70
CA MET A 1 -36.36 -14.02 45.87
C MET A 1 -35.31 -14.12 46.97
N GLU A 2 -34.70 -15.29 47.22
CA GLU A 2 -33.73 -15.47 48.33
C GLU A 2 -32.35 -14.83 48.11
N ILE A 3 -31.83 -14.81 46.87
CA ILE A 3 -30.50 -14.22 46.58
C ILE A 3 -30.49 -12.69 46.76
N LEU A 4 -31.61 -12.03 46.45
CA LEU A 4 -31.76 -10.57 46.61
C LEU A 4 -31.86 -10.16 48.08
N GLY A 5 -32.47 -10.98 48.94
CA GLY A 5 -32.54 -10.75 50.39
C GLY A 5 -31.16 -10.85 51.07
N LEU A 6 -30.32 -11.79 50.66
CA LEU A 6 -28.97 -11.97 51.20
C LEU A 6 -28.02 -10.82 50.79
N ILE A 7 -28.14 -10.32 49.56
CA ILE A 7 -27.37 -9.16 49.08
C ILE A 7 -27.78 -7.89 49.85
N ALA A 8 -29.08 -7.70 50.11
CA ALA A 8 -29.58 -6.55 50.89
C ALA A 8 -29.08 -6.55 52.34
N ILE A 9 -29.07 -7.70 53.02
CA ILE A 9 -28.52 -7.84 54.39
C ILE A 9 -27.02 -7.55 54.41
N TRP A 10 -26.28 -7.96 53.38
CA TRP A 10 -24.83 -7.73 53.30
C TRP A 10 -24.48 -6.26 53.01
N ILE A 11 -25.26 -5.57 52.17
CA ILE A 11 -25.11 -4.14 51.87
C ILE A 11 -25.40 -3.30 53.14
N ILE A 12 -26.51 -3.58 53.84
CA ILE A 12 -26.88 -2.89 55.08
C ILE A 12 -25.81 -3.12 56.16
N GLY A 13 -25.33 -4.36 56.32
CA GLY A 13 -24.24 -4.66 57.24
C GLY A 13 -22.96 -3.88 56.93
N SER A 14 -22.57 -3.76 55.66
CA SER A 14 -21.32 -3.07 55.25
C SER A 14 -21.33 -1.55 55.45
N LEU A 15 -22.51 -0.92 55.38
CA LEU A 15 -22.67 0.53 55.54
C LEU A 15 -22.84 0.96 57.01
N VAL A 16 -23.36 0.08 57.87
CA VAL A 16 -23.68 0.39 59.28
C VAL A 16 -22.58 -0.08 60.25
N TRP A 17 -21.79 -1.09 59.91
CA TRP A 17 -20.67 -1.60 60.73
C TRP A 17 -19.65 -0.55 61.19
N PRO A 18 -19.23 0.44 60.35
CA PRO A 18 -18.23 1.43 60.74
C PRO A 18 -18.70 2.32 61.90
N TRP A 19 -20.02 2.52 62.04
CA TRP A 19 -20.63 3.32 63.09
C TRP A 19 -20.87 2.53 64.39
N LEU A 20 -21.09 1.22 64.28
CA LEU A 20 -21.36 0.35 65.44
C LEU A 20 -20.09 -0.06 66.22
N PHE A 21 -18.93 -0.12 65.56
CA PHE A 21 -17.67 -0.53 66.18
C PHE A 21 -16.49 0.34 65.73
N PRO A 22 -16.42 1.62 66.18
CA PRO A 22 -15.30 2.50 65.88
C PRO A 22 -13.99 1.87 66.37
N GLY A 23 -13.00 1.78 65.49
CA GLY A 23 -11.68 1.23 65.82
C GLY A 23 -11.54 -0.30 65.69
N LYS A 24 -12.44 -0.99 64.99
CA LYS A 24 -12.24 -2.39 64.55
C LYS A 24 -12.33 -2.54 63.03
N CYS A 25 -11.58 -3.47 62.45
CA CYS A 25 -11.70 -3.82 61.04
C CYS A 25 -12.93 -4.71 60.78
N ARG A 26 -13.25 -4.99 59.51
CA ARG A 26 -14.37 -5.87 59.10
C ARG A 26 -14.25 -7.31 59.63
N HIS A 27 -13.04 -7.72 60.00
CA HIS A 27 -12.74 -9.00 60.67
C HIS A 27 -12.75 -8.90 62.20
N SER A 28 -13.29 -7.82 62.76
CA SER A 28 -13.44 -7.57 64.21
C SER A 28 -12.15 -7.40 65.03
N HIS A 29 -10.98 -7.30 64.41
CA HIS A 29 -9.72 -6.96 65.08
C HIS A 29 -9.62 -5.45 65.35
N ARG A 30 -9.13 -5.07 66.53
CA ARG A 30 -8.99 -3.67 66.97
C ARG A 30 -7.75 -3.01 66.32
N PHE A 31 -7.88 -1.76 65.90
CA PHE A 31 -6.76 -0.93 65.47
C PHE A 31 -5.93 -0.49 66.68
N GLU A 32 -4.61 -0.53 66.55
CA GLU A 32 -3.68 0.02 67.53
C GLU A 32 -3.73 1.57 67.52
N ARG A 33 -3.21 2.22 68.58
CA ARG A 33 -3.25 3.70 68.73
C ARG A 33 -2.55 4.47 67.61
N ASN A 34 -1.64 3.82 66.89
CA ASN A 34 -0.91 4.31 65.72
C ASN A 34 -1.69 4.13 64.40
N GLY A 35 -2.92 3.59 64.44
CA GLY A 35 -3.76 3.34 63.27
C GLY A 35 -3.40 2.07 62.48
N LEU A 36 -2.44 1.28 62.97
CA LEU A 36 -2.07 -0.01 62.36
C LEU A 36 -3.03 -1.12 62.84
N ASN A 37 -3.26 -2.11 61.99
CA ASN A 37 -4.13 -3.25 62.27
C ASN A 37 -3.39 -4.53 61.92
N ASN A 38 -3.01 -5.31 62.92
CA ASN A 38 -2.28 -6.58 62.78
C ASN A 38 -3.21 -7.77 62.46
N CYS A 39 -4.33 -7.52 61.79
CA CYS A 39 -5.26 -8.55 61.35
C CYS A 39 -4.66 -9.30 60.15
N PRO A 40 -4.34 -10.60 60.27
CA PRO A 40 -3.73 -11.37 59.18
C PRO A 40 -4.61 -11.41 57.93
N GLN A 41 -5.93 -11.43 58.12
CA GLN A 41 -6.89 -11.46 57.02
C GLN A 41 -6.97 -10.11 56.28
N CYS A 42 -6.86 -8.97 56.99
CA CYS A 42 -6.76 -7.66 56.34
C CYS A 42 -5.43 -7.47 55.62
N GLU A 43 -4.35 -8.05 56.14
CA GLU A 43 -3.04 -8.05 55.47
C GLU A 43 -3.08 -8.86 54.18
N GLN A 44 -3.60 -10.08 54.22
CA GLN A 44 -3.81 -10.93 53.04
C GLN A 44 -4.66 -10.23 51.97
N GLU A 45 -5.80 -9.63 52.35
CA GLU A 45 -6.65 -8.88 51.41
C GLU A 45 -5.91 -7.69 50.77
N ARG A 46 -5.02 -7.01 51.52
CA ARG A 46 -4.20 -5.92 50.97
C ARG A 46 -3.19 -6.47 49.96
N THR A 47 -2.48 -7.54 50.30
CA THR A 47 -1.50 -8.18 49.42
C THR A 47 -2.16 -8.73 48.15
N GLU A 48 -3.35 -9.33 48.24
CA GLU A 48 -4.12 -9.79 47.07
C GLU A 48 -4.55 -8.64 46.18
N ARG A 49 -5.05 -7.53 46.76
CA ARG A 49 -5.39 -6.31 46.00
C ARG A 49 -4.17 -5.69 45.33
N GLU A 50 -3.02 -5.70 45.99
CA GLU A 50 -1.75 -5.20 45.42
C GLU A 50 -1.29 -6.08 44.25
N LYS A 51 -1.33 -7.41 44.41
CA LYS A 51 -1.03 -8.37 43.33
C LYS A 51 -1.96 -8.19 42.13
N GLU A 52 -3.26 -8.05 42.37
CA GLU A 52 -4.24 -7.84 41.31
C GLU A 52 -4.05 -6.50 40.60
N ARG A 53 -3.77 -5.41 41.34
CA ARG A 53 -3.43 -4.11 40.75
C ARG A 53 -2.17 -4.20 39.88
N ALA A 54 -1.12 -4.85 40.38
CA ALA A 54 0.11 -5.05 39.64
C ALA A 54 -0.10 -5.88 38.36
N ARG A 55 -0.94 -6.93 38.43
CA ARG A 55 -1.34 -7.74 37.28
C ARG A 55 -2.09 -6.92 36.23
N LEU A 56 -3.13 -6.20 36.63
CA LEU A 56 -3.92 -5.35 35.72
C LEU A 56 -3.06 -4.25 35.09
N GLU A 57 -2.13 -3.66 35.86
CA GLU A 57 -1.19 -2.68 35.32
C GLU A 57 -0.24 -3.31 34.28
N HIS A 58 0.25 -4.52 34.55
CA HIS A 58 1.08 -5.27 33.62
C HIS A 58 0.33 -5.60 32.32
N GLU A 59 -0.89 -6.12 32.42
CA GLU A 59 -1.76 -6.43 31.27
C GLU A 59 -2.06 -5.16 30.44
N ARG A 60 -2.36 -4.03 31.11
CA ARG A 60 -2.55 -2.74 30.43
C ARG A 60 -1.30 -2.30 29.67
N LYS A 61 -0.13 -2.38 30.31
CA LYS A 61 1.16 -2.04 29.69
C LYS A 61 1.47 -2.93 28.49
N GLN A 62 1.19 -4.24 28.59
CA GLN A 62 1.34 -5.17 27.46
C GLN A 62 0.42 -4.82 26.30
N GLN A 63 -0.86 -4.52 26.56
CA GLN A 63 -1.80 -4.11 25.51
C GLN A 63 -1.39 -2.80 24.83
N GLU A 64 -0.90 -1.84 25.60
CA GLU A 64 -0.40 -0.56 25.06
C GLU A 64 0.81 -0.77 24.15
N GLN A 65 1.77 -1.61 24.57
CA GLN A 65 2.92 -1.98 23.75
C GLN A 65 2.51 -2.67 22.44
N LEU A 66 1.58 -3.63 22.49
CA LEU A 66 1.08 -4.32 21.30
C LEU A 66 0.38 -3.35 20.32
N ARG A 67 -0.44 -2.42 20.84
CA ARG A 67 -1.08 -1.39 20.01
C ARG A 67 -0.06 -0.45 19.36
N ALA A 68 0.96 -0.03 20.11
CA ALA A 68 2.03 0.80 19.57
C ALA A 68 2.82 0.10 18.46
N GLN A 69 3.15 -1.18 18.65
CA GLN A 69 3.83 -2.01 17.64
C GLN A 69 3.00 -2.16 16.36
N GLU A 70 1.69 -2.38 16.47
CA GLU A 70 0.81 -2.51 15.29
C GLU A 70 0.66 -1.18 14.54
N ILE A 71 0.57 -0.04 15.24
CA ILE A 71 0.55 1.29 14.61
C ILE A 71 1.84 1.54 13.83
N GLU A 72 2.99 1.25 14.43
CA GLU A 72 4.28 1.43 13.78
C GLU A 72 4.45 0.51 12.56
N ARG A 73 4.04 -0.76 12.69
CA ARG A 73 4.02 -1.72 11.59
C ARG A 73 3.18 -1.22 10.42
N ARG A 74 1.96 -0.71 10.68
CA ARG A 74 1.08 -0.15 9.64
C ARG A 74 1.69 1.06 8.96
N ARG A 75 2.26 2.00 9.73
CA ARG A 75 2.95 3.18 9.19
C ARG A 75 4.11 2.79 8.27
N ARG A 76 4.91 1.80 8.67
CA ARG A 76 6.02 1.30 7.86
C ARG A 76 5.54 0.72 6.53
N ILE A 77 4.52 -0.14 6.55
CA ILE A 77 3.92 -0.74 5.34
C ILE A 77 3.35 0.35 4.43
N GLU A 78 2.61 1.30 4.98
CA GLU A 78 2.01 2.38 4.19
C GLU A 78 3.09 3.27 3.56
N SER A 79 4.15 3.60 4.31
CA SER A 79 5.28 4.38 3.78
C SER A 79 5.96 3.69 2.60
N GLU A 80 6.07 2.35 2.65
CA GLU A 80 6.66 1.56 1.56
C GLU A 80 5.76 1.54 0.34
N ARG A 81 4.45 1.35 0.53
CA ARG A 81 3.46 1.42 -0.55
C ARG A 81 3.47 2.78 -1.25
N LEU A 82 3.52 3.88 -0.49
CA LEU A 82 3.61 5.22 -1.06
C LEU A 82 4.90 5.44 -1.86
N ARG A 83 6.05 4.91 -1.39
CA ARG A 83 7.31 4.94 -2.14
C ARG A 83 7.18 4.17 -3.47
N GLN A 84 6.62 2.97 -3.43
CA GLN A 84 6.42 2.13 -4.61
C GLN A 84 5.47 2.79 -5.61
N LEU A 85 4.34 3.33 -5.13
CA LEU A 85 3.39 4.05 -5.99
C LEU A 85 4.04 5.29 -6.63
N SER A 86 4.80 6.05 -5.85
CA SER A 86 5.53 7.22 -6.35
C SER A 86 6.54 6.85 -7.43
N TYR A 87 7.21 5.70 -7.29
CA TYR A 87 8.11 5.18 -8.33
C TYR A 87 7.34 4.84 -9.62
N LEU A 88 6.22 4.12 -9.52
CA LEU A 88 5.39 3.77 -10.69
C LEU A 88 4.85 5.01 -11.41
N GLN A 89 4.46 6.06 -10.67
CA GLN A 89 4.00 7.32 -11.25
C GLN A 89 5.10 8.10 -11.99
N GLN A 90 6.38 7.85 -11.65
CA GLN A 90 7.54 8.45 -12.31
C GLN A 90 7.97 7.70 -13.57
N LEU A 91 7.47 6.48 -13.81
CA LEU A 91 7.69 5.78 -15.06
C LEU A 91 7.11 6.58 -16.23
N THR A 92 7.75 6.43 -17.38
CA THR A 92 7.20 6.92 -18.64
C THR A 92 6.01 6.03 -19.05
N PRO A 93 4.98 6.54 -19.75
CA PRO A 93 3.84 5.76 -20.22
C PRO A 93 4.19 4.37 -20.80
N ILE A 94 5.12 4.30 -21.75
CA ILE A 94 5.53 3.04 -22.38
C ILE A 94 6.22 2.13 -21.36
N ALA A 95 7.10 2.68 -20.52
CA ALA A 95 7.76 1.88 -19.49
C ALA A 95 6.77 1.32 -18.45
N PHE A 96 5.71 2.08 -18.14
CA PHE A 96 4.63 1.63 -17.27
C PHE A 96 3.80 0.51 -17.91
N GLU A 97 3.43 0.63 -19.19
CA GLU A 97 2.74 -0.42 -19.93
C GLU A 97 3.58 -1.72 -19.96
N GLN A 98 4.86 -1.62 -20.33
CA GLN A 98 5.79 -2.76 -20.30
C GLN A 98 5.87 -3.42 -18.92
N PHE A 99 5.91 -2.61 -17.87
CA PHE A 99 5.96 -3.09 -16.50
C PHE A 99 4.73 -3.90 -16.12
N VAL A 100 3.53 -3.41 -16.45
CA VAL A 100 2.28 -4.15 -16.18
C VAL A 100 2.22 -5.44 -17.00
N LEU A 101 2.60 -5.39 -18.28
CA LEU A 101 2.67 -6.57 -19.14
C LEU A 101 3.62 -7.63 -18.56
N GLU A 102 4.76 -7.22 -18.02
CA GLU A 102 5.71 -8.13 -17.38
C GLU A 102 5.14 -8.79 -16.13
N ILE A 103 4.43 -8.05 -15.26
CA ILE A 103 3.74 -8.64 -14.11
C ILE A 103 2.82 -9.79 -14.56
N TYR A 104 2.03 -9.58 -15.61
CA TYR A 104 1.15 -10.63 -16.14
C TYR A 104 1.92 -11.82 -16.71
N ARG A 105 3.05 -11.61 -17.39
CA ARG A 105 3.93 -12.71 -17.84
C ARG A 105 4.42 -13.55 -16.65
N GLN A 106 4.85 -12.89 -15.58
CA GLN A 106 5.34 -13.57 -14.37
C GLN A 106 4.22 -14.31 -13.62
N LEU A 107 2.97 -13.85 -13.73
CA LEU A 107 1.77 -14.56 -13.26
C LEU A 107 1.31 -15.70 -14.20
N GLY A 108 2.10 -16.01 -15.24
CA GLY A 108 1.89 -17.13 -16.14
C GLY A 108 0.89 -16.87 -17.28
N TRP A 109 0.65 -15.61 -17.64
CA TRP A 109 -0.13 -15.27 -18.83
C TRP A 109 0.75 -15.25 -20.08
N SER A 110 0.20 -15.69 -21.21
CA SER A 110 0.75 -15.35 -22.53
C SER A 110 0.38 -13.90 -22.84
N VAL A 111 1.37 -13.07 -23.19
CA VAL A 111 1.18 -11.62 -23.33
C VAL A 111 1.64 -11.15 -24.70
N THR A 112 0.69 -10.65 -25.49
CA THR A 112 0.94 -9.99 -26.78
C THR A 112 0.76 -8.49 -26.63
N GLN A 113 1.81 -7.72 -26.91
CA GLN A 113 1.70 -6.25 -26.90
C GLN A 113 1.05 -5.78 -28.21
N THR A 114 0.11 -4.84 -28.12
CA THR A 114 -0.53 -4.21 -29.28
C THR A 114 0.24 -2.97 -29.75
N PRO A 115 0.21 -2.65 -31.06
CA PRO A 115 0.77 -1.40 -31.57
C PRO A 115 0.05 -0.17 -30.99
N VAL A 116 0.77 0.96 -30.89
CA VAL A 116 0.24 2.23 -30.35
C VAL A 116 -0.90 2.81 -31.22
N THR A 117 -0.95 2.47 -32.50
CA THR A 117 -1.89 3.03 -33.48
C THR A 117 -3.03 2.08 -33.82
N GLY A 118 -4.28 2.54 -33.65
CA GLY A 118 -5.47 1.91 -34.26
C GLY A 118 -6.36 1.10 -33.31
N ASP A 119 -5.89 0.79 -32.10
CA ASP A 119 -6.48 -0.28 -31.28
C ASP A 119 -7.38 0.24 -30.14
N ASN A 120 -8.00 1.42 -30.28
CA ASN A 120 -8.82 2.07 -29.23
C ASN A 120 -8.11 2.21 -27.86
N GLY A 121 -6.77 2.22 -27.85
CA GLY A 121 -5.95 2.34 -26.65
C GLY A 121 -5.82 1.05 -25.82
N ILE A 122 -5.90 -0.12 -26.46
CA ILE A 122 -5.46 -1.40 -25.89
C ILE A 122 -3.93 -1.42 -25.88
N ASP A 123 -3.33 -1.83 -24.75
CA ASP A 123 -1.87 -1.93 -24.60
C ASP A 123 -1.38 -3.39 -24.66
N GLY A 124 -2.27 -4.36 -24.45
CA GLY A 124 -1.94 -5.77 -24.66
C GLY A 124 -3.13 -6.72 -24.64
N LEU A 125 -2.87 -7.92 -25.15
CA LEU A 125 -3.77 -9.07 -25.14
C LEU A 125 -3.16 -10.14 -24.25
N LEU A 126 -3.94 -10.63 -23.29
CA LEU A 126 -3.52 -11.62 -22.31
C LEU A 126 -4.30 -12.92 -22.55
N GLU A 127 -3.59 -14.05 -22.63
CA GLU A 127 -4.19 -15.36 -22.87
C GLU A 127 -3.72 -16.38 -21.84
N LYS A 128 -4.66 -17.11 -21.23
CA LYS A 128 -4.39 -18.18 -20.26
C LYS A 128 -5.58 -19.14 -20.20
N ASP A 129 -5.33 -20.45 -20.27
CA ASP A 129 -6.37 -21.48 -20.12
C ASP A 129 -7.62 -21.25 -21.00
N SER A 130 -7.41 -20.82 -22.25
CA SER A 130 -8.44 -20.42 -23.23
C SER A 130 -9.23 -19.13 -22.93
N ASP A 131 -8.96 -18.46 -21.81
CA ASP A 131 -9.41 -17.10 -21.57
C ASP A 131 -8.56 -16.08 -22.32
N ARG A 132 -9.24 -15.07 -22.86
CA ARG A 132 -8.62 -13.95 -23.57
C ARG A 132 -9.07 -12.65 -22.94
N HIS A 133 -8.12 -11.88 -22.44
CA HIS A 133 -8.37 -10.57 -21.84
C HIS A 133 -7.70 -9.46 -22.64
N VAL A 134 -8.33 -8.29 -22.65
CA VAL A 134 -7.75 -7.03 -23.13
C VAL A 134 -7.19 -6.27 -21.94
N LEU A 135 -5.99 -5.72 -22.07
CA LEU A 135 -5.34 -4.89 -21.07
C LEU A 135 -5.22 -3.46 -21.57
N GLN A 136 -5.64 -2.52 -20.73
CA GLN A 136 -5.35 -1.10 -20.87
C GLN A 136 -4.71 -0.58 -19.58
N CYS A 137 -3.71 0.28 -19.73
CA CYS A 137 -2.92 0.90 -18.70
C CYS A 137 -3.12 2.42 -18.80
N LYS A 138 -3.39 3.06 -17.66
CA LYS A 138 -3.46 4.52 -17.56
C LYS A 138 -2.64 5.01 -16.38
N ARG A 139 -1.49 5.61 -16.70
CA ARG A 139 -0.63 6.26 -15.71
C ARG A 139 -1.17 7.67 -15.40
N PHE A 140 -1.82 7.80 -14.24
CA PHE A 140 -2.28 9.09 -13.72
C PHE A 140 -1.52 9.46 -12.45
N LYS A 141 -1.14 10.75 -12.34
CA LYS A 141 -0.43 11.27 -11.16
C LYS A 141 -1.38 11.52 -9.97
N SER A 142 -2.55 12.11 -10.20
CA SER A 142 -3.47 12.50 -9.12
C SER A 142 -4.95 12.41 -9.47
N THR A 143 -5.31 12.27 -10.74
CA THR A 143 -6.72 12.24 -11.16
C THR A 143 -7.30 10.85 -10.98
N ARG A 144 -8.47 10.76 -10.34
CA ARG A 144 -9.21 9.50 -10.23
C ARG A 144 -9.83 9.13 -11.58
N VAL A 145 -9.84 7.83 -11.87
CA VAL A 145 -10.41 7.29 -13.11
C VAL A 145 -11.93 7.26 -13.00
N GLY A 146 -12.61 7.90 -13.95
CA GLY A 146 -14.07 7.94 -14.06
C GLY A 146 -14.64 6.89 -15.01
N ALA A 147 -15.97 6.77 -15.03
CA ALA A 147 -16.71 5.84 -15.87
C ALA A 147 -16.51 5.98 -17.40
N PRO A 148 -16.21 7.17 -17.99
CA PRO A 148 -15.99 7.27 -19.45
C PRO A 148 -14.90 6.33 -19.96
N ILE A 149 -13.73 6.29 -19.30
CA ILE A 149 -12.61 5.42 -19.71
C ILE A 149 -13.00 3.95 -19.65
N LEU A 150 -13.83 3.56 -18.67
CA LEU A 150 -14.29 2.19 -18.53
C LEU A 150 -15.26 1.78 -19.64
N ARG A 151 -16.10 2.72 -20.11
CA ARG A 151 -17.01 2.49 -21.25
C ARG A 151 -16.22 2.30 -22.55
N ASP A 152 -15.18 3.09 -22.76
CA ASP A 152 -14.31 2.95 -23.93
C ASP A 152 -13.60 1.58 -23.92
N LEU A 153 -13.06 1.17 -22.77
CA LEU A 153 -12.44 -0.14 -22.59
C LEU A 153 -13.43 -1.29 -22.82
N LEU A 154 -14.68 -1.16 -22.38
CA LEU A 154 -15.71 -2.17 -22.63
C LEU A 154 -15.95 -2.34 -24.13
N GLY A 155 -16.03 -1.24 -24.88
CA GLY A 155 -16.14 -1.28 -26.35
C GLY A 155 -14.95 -2.00 -26.99
N ALA A 156 -13.74 -1.69 -26.54
CA ALA A 156 -12.51 -2.35 -27.00
C ALA A 156 -12.49 -3.86 -26.68
N THR A 157 -12.97 -4.25 -25.49
CA THR A 157 -13.09 -5.64 -25.05
C THR A 157 -14.01 -6.45 -25.95
N ILE A 158 -15.19 -5.88 -26.28
CA ILE A 158 -16.17 -6.51 -27.18
C ILE A 158 -15.59 -6.62 -28.59
N ALA A 159 -14.97 -5.57 -29.11
CA ALA A 159 -14.36 -5.56 -30.44
C ALA A 159 -13.25 -6.61 -30.58
N ALA A 160 -12.45 -6.80 -29.52
CA ALA A 160 -11.40 -7.83 -29.46
C ALA A 160 -11.94 -9.25 -29.21
N LYS A 161 -13.26 -9.43 -29.02
CA LYS A 161 -13.88 -10.71 -28.62
C LYS A 161 -13.21 -11.32 -27.38
N ALA A 162 -12.80 -10.47 -26.45
CA ALA A 162 -12.20 -10.88 -25.19
C ALA A 162 -13.29 -11.18 -24.15
N SER A 163 -13.05 -12.15 -23.27
CA SER A 163 -13.96 -12.48 -22.18
C SER A 163 -13.96 -11.40 -21.08
N ARG A 164 -12.91 -10.58 -21.01
CA ARG A 164 -12.77 -9.51 -20.01
C ARG A 164 -11.84 -8.38 -20.46
N GLY A 165 -12.15 -7.16 -20.04
CA GLY A 165 -11.24 -6.02 -20.12
C GLY A 165 -10.59 -5.75 -18.76
N ILE A 166 -9.33 -5.37 -18.74
CA ILE A 166 -8.58 -5.04 -17.52
C ILE A 166 -8.07 -3.61 -17.65
N LEU A 167 -8.45 -2.75 -16.71
CA LEU A 167 -7.87 -1.41 -16.59
C LEU A 167 -6.93 -1.34 -15.41
N VAL A 168 -5.67 -1.04 -15.68
CA VAL A 168 -4.63 -0.84 -14.67
C VAL A 168 -4.27 0.63 -14.55
N THR A 169 -4.21 1.17 -13.33
CA THR A 169 -3.83 2.57 -13.10
C THR A 169 -2.97 2.76 -11.86
N THR A 170 -2.09 3.77 -11.89
CA THR A 170 -1.31 4.26 -10.73
C THR A 170 -2.11 5.18 -9.80
N SER A 171 -3.40 5.36 -10.07
CA SER A 171 -4.32 6.17 -9.26
C SER A 171 -5.42 5.28 -8.66
N SER A 172 -6.56 5.87 -8.29
CA SER A 172 -7.75 5.18 -7.83
C SER A 172 -8.95 5.44 -8.74
N PHE A 173 -9.97 4.60 -8.63
CA PHE A 173 -11.24 4.76 -9.35
C PHE A 173 -12.23 5.59 -8.51
N THR A 174 -13.10 6.35 -9.18
CA THR A 174 -14.23 6.99 -8.49
C THR A 174 -15.25 5.95 -8.01
N ALA A 175 -16.06 6.30 -7.01
CA ALA A 175 -17.12 5.41 -6.53
C ALA A 175 -18.10 5.05 -7.65
N GLN A 176 -18.52 6.03 -8.44
CA GLN A 176 -19.38 5.84 -9.61
C GLN A 176 -18.74 4.90 -10.66
N ALA A 177 -17.44 5.01 -10.91
CA ALA A 177 -16.74 4.13 -11.84
C ALA A 177 -16.74 2.68 -11.35
N ARG A 178 -16.49 2.46 -10.05
CA ARG A 178 -16.54 1.12 -9.43
C ARG A 178 -17.95 0.54 -9.41
N GLU A 179 -18.95 1.36 -9.13
CA GLU A 179 -20.35 0.95 -9.14
C GLU A 179 -20.77 0.52 -10.54
N TRP A 180 -20.50 1.34 -11.56
CA TRP A 180 -20.81 1.02 -12.94
C TRP A 180 -20.10 -0.26 -13.44
N ALA A 181 -18.83 -0.45 -13.07
CA ALA A 181 -18.03 -1.59 -13.51
C ALA A 181 -18.46 -2.94 -12.89
N ARG A 182 -19.22 -2.92 -11.79
CA ARG A 182 -19.59 -4.13 -11.04
C ARG A 182 -20.30 -5.18 -11.90
N ASP A 183 -21.15 -4.72 -12.81
CA ASP A 183 -21.98 -5.57 -13.67
C ASP A 183 -21.38 -5.74 -15.06
N GLN A 184 -20.14 -5.31 -15.28
CA GLN A 184 -19.46 -5.36 -16.57
C GLN A 184 -18.36 -6.44 -16.55
N PRO A 185 -17.98 -7.01 -17.71
CA PRO A 185 -16.84 -7.92 -17.82
C PRO A 185 -15.53 -7.12 -17.75
N LEU A 186 -15.31 -6.38 -16.66
CA LEU A 186 -14.16 -5.54 -16.43
C LEU A 186 -13.49 -5.85 -15.10
N THR A 187 -12.16 -5.86 -15.09
CA THR A 187 -11.34 -5.89 -13.88
C THR A 187 -10.66 -4.54 -13.69
N LEU A 188 -10.82 -3.97 -12.50
CA LEU A 188 -10.20 -2.70 -12.13
C LEU A 188 -9.00 -2.96 -11.22
N VAL A 189 -7.82 -2.55 -11.64
CA VAL A 189 -6.58 -2.66 -10.85
C VAL A 189 -6.10 -1.25 -10.54
N ASP A 190 -6.30 -0.81 -9.30
CA ASP A 190 -5.81 0.48 -8.81
C ASP A 190 -4.36 0.40 -8.31
N GLY A 191 -3.78 1.54 -7.94
CA GLY A 191 -2.37 1.61 -7.56
C GLY A 191 -1.98 0.68 -6.41
N LEU A 192 -2.87 0.49 -5.42
CA LEU A 192 -2.62 -0.43 -4.31
C LEU A 192 -2.74 -1.90 -4.74
N SER A 193 -3.73 -2.21 -5.58
CA SER A 193 -3.91 -3.55 -6.15
C SER A 193 -2.71 -3.94 -7.03
N LEU A 194 -2.22 -3.00 -7.83
CA LEU A 194 -1.03 -3.18 -8.67
C LEU A 194 0.24 -3.44 -7.83
N ILE A 195 0.40 -2.75 -6.69
CA ILE A 195 1.51 -3.01 -5.77
C ILE A 195 1.44 -4.43 -5.21
N ASN A 196 0.25 -4.91 -4.83
CA ASN A 196 0.10 -6.28 -4.33
C ASN A 196 0.46 -7.30 -5.42
N MET A 197 -0.02 -7.09 -6.66
CA MET A 197 0.35 -7.94 -7.80
C MET A 197 1.86 -7.93 -8.07
N MET A 198 2.49 -6.76 -8.00
CA MET A 198 3.95 -6.62 -8.13
C MET A 198 4.69 -7.45 -7.07
N GLN A 199 4.26 -7.38 -5.80
CA GLN A 199 4.90 -8.10 -4.69
C GLN A 199 4.70 -9.62 -4.78
N GLU A 200 3.62 -10.07 -5.42
CA GLU A 200 3.35 -11.49 -5.68
C GLU A 200 4.16 -12.01 -6.88
N ALA A 201 4.21 -11.23 -7.96
CA ALA A 201 4.79 -11.67 -9.24
C ALA A 201 6.31 -11.46 -9.32
N LEU A 202 6.86 -10.48 -8.60
CA LEU A 202 8.25 -10.04 -8.77
C LEU A 202 9.08 -10.20 -7.49
N PRO A 203 10.39 -10.51 -7.62
CA PRO A 203 11.26 -10.65 -6.47
C PRO A 203 11.44 -9.31 -5.73
N PRO A 204 11.82 -9.34 -4.43
CA PRO A 204 12.19 -8.14 -3.69
C PRO A 204 13.31 -7.37 -4.41
N ASN A 205 13.19 -6.05 -4.45
CA ASN A 205 14.11 -5.14 -5.15
C ASN A 205 14.16 -5.34 -6.68
N TRP A 206 13.07 -5.82 -7.29
CA TRP A 206 12.96 -5.80 -8.75
C TRP A 206 13.05 -4.37 -9.30
N ILE A 207 13.65 -4.22 -10.48
CA ILE A 207 14.00 -2.92 -11.07
C ILE A 207 13.53 -2.89 -12.51
N VAL A 208 12.92 -1.78 -12.91
CA VAL A 208 12.54 -1.56 -14.30
C VAL A 208 13.80 -1.55 -15.18
N PRO A 209 13.89 -2.46 -16.17
CA PRO A 209 15.02 -2.49 -17.08
C PRO A 209 15.22 -1.15 -17.80
N ARG A 210 16.48 -0.74 -17.98
CA ARG A 210 16.83 0.58 -18.52
C ARG A 210 16.32 0.80 -19.93
N GLU A 211 16.34 -0.25 -20.72
CA GLU A 211 15.84 -0.31 -22.08
C GLU A 211 14.36 0.10 -22.21
N TRP A 212 13.51 -0.17 -21.22
CA TRP A 212 12.08 0.18 -21.30
C TRP A 212 11.85 1.68 -21.18
N VAL A 213 12.65 2.33 -20.33
CA VAL A 213 12.66 3.78 -20.16
C VAL A 213 13.28 4.46 -21.38
N LEU A 214 14.35 3.87 -21.93
CA LEU A 214 15.05 4.44 -23.06
C LEU A 214 14.28 4.32 -24.38
N ARG A 215 13.43 3.30 -24.54
CA ARG A 215 12.62 3.12 -25.76
C ARG A 215 11.76 4.35 -26.03
N GLU A 216 11.07 4.86 -25.02
CA GLU A 216 10.25 6.08 -25.15
C GLU A 216 11.10 7.33 -25.40
N LEU A 217 12.26 7.45 -24.75
CA LEU A 217 13.20 8.56 -24.98
C LEU A 217 13.94 8.48 -26.33
N ALA A 218 13.91 7.32 -26.98
CA ALA A 218 14.49 7.09 -28.30
C ALA A 218 13.43 7.25 -29.41
N GLU A 219 12.18 6.90 -29.13
CA GLU A 219 11.04 7.06 -30.04
C GLU A 219 10.49 8.49 -30.04
N GLU A 220 10.44 9.17 -28.89
CA GLU A 220 10.35 10.62 -28.82
C GLU A 220 11.77 11.19 -28.93
N ALA A 221 12.17 11.59 -30.14
CA ALA A 221 13.43 12.28 -30.35
C ALA A 221 13.57 13.42 -29.33
N LEU A 222 14.42 13.22 -28.32
CA LEU A 222 14.67 14.23 -27.29
C LEU A 222 14.91 15.57 -28.00
N PRO A 223 14.19 16.64 -27.63
CA PRO A 223 14.29 17.90 -28.33
C PRO A 223 15.75 18.31 -28.37
N THR A 224 16.31 18.49 -29.57
CA THR A 224 17.66 19.04 -29.76
C THR A 224 17.64 20.56 -29.75
N ALA A 225 16.45 21.16 -29.97
CA ALA A 225 16.16 22.57 -29.94
C ALA A 225 15.05 22.91 -28.92
N CYS A 226 15.15 24.10 -28.34
CA CYS A 226 14.19 24.64 -27.39
C CYS A 226 12.88 24.98 -28.10
N PRO A 227 11.71 24.52 -27.62
CA PRO A 227 10.43 24.82 -28.29
C PRO A 227 10.02 26.30 -28.16
N ILE A 228 10.66 27.07 -27.27
CA ILE A 228 10.35 28.49 -27.07
C ILE A 228 11.17 29.39 -28.00
N CYS A 229 12.46 29.11 -28.17
CA CYS A 229 13.39 30.02 -28.85
C CYS A 229 14.27 29.34 -29.90
N SER A 230 14.03 28.06 -30.17
CA SER A 230 14.76 27.22 -31.13
C SER A 230 16.26 27.04 -30.86
N ASN A 231 16.81 27.63 -29.78
CA ASN A 231 18.22 27.42 -29.42
C ASN A 231 18.43 26.02 -28.83
N ILE A 232 19.66 25.52 -28.90
CA ILE A 232 20.07 24.21 -28.43
C ILE A 232 19.65 24.01 -26.97
N VAL A 233 19.15 22.83 -26.65
CA VAL A 233 18.95 22.40 -25.27
C VAL A 233 20.03 21.40 -24.89
N ARG A 234 20.47 21.45 -23.63
CA ARG A 234 21.53 20.57 -23.10
C ARG A 234 21.04 19.89 -21.84
N ARG A 235 21.46 18.64 -21.65
CA ARG A 235 21.27 17.92 -20.39
C ARG A 235 22.08 18.62 -19.27
N ARG A 236 21.43 18.90 -18.16
CA ARG A 236 21.98 19.46 -16.91
C ARG A 236 21.52 18.58 -15.74
N HIS A 237 22.09 18.78 -14.55
CA HIS A 237 21.69 18.11 -13.31
C HIS A 237 21.24 19.15 -12.28
N GLY A 238 20.11 18.89 -11.62
CA GLY A 238 19.57 19.73 -10.54
C GLY A 238 19.15 18.89 -9.34
N ARG A 239 18.56 19.56 -8.33
CA ARG A 239 18.12 18.94 -7.06
C ARG A 239 17.17 17.75 -7.26
N TYR A 240 16.35 17.77 -8.30
CA TYR A 240 15.34 16.75 -8.60
C TYR A 240 15.76 15.76 -9.69
N GLY A 241 17.04 15.79 -10.10
CA GLY A 241 17.59 14.95 -11.17
C GLY A 241 18.02 15.75 -12.41
N PRO A 242 18.47 15.06 -13.48
CA PRO A 242 18.77 15.59 -14.77
C PRO A 242 17.54 16.15 -15.47
N PHE A 243 17.79 17.16 -16.27
CA PHE A 243 16.79 17.84 -17.08
C PHE A 243 17.45 18.37 -18.35
N LEU A 244 16.69 18.57 -19.42
CA LEU A 244 17.09 19.40 -20.55
C LEU A 244 16.81 20.86 -20.21
N GLY A 245 17.79 21.73 -20.38
CA GLY A 245 17.62 23.19 -20.24
C GLY A 245 18.15 23.92 -21.45
N CYS A 246 17.49 25.02 -21.82
CA CYS A 246 17.95 25.89 -22.91
C CYS A 246 19.35 26.46 -22.62
N THR A 247 20.22 26.51 -23.63
CA THR A 247 21.54 27.15 -23.52
C THR A 247 21.46 28.66 -23.28
N LEU A 248 20.35 29.31 -23.65
CA LEU A 248 20.12 30.75 -23.45
C LEU A 248 19.65 31.13 -22.04
N TYR A 249 19.58 30.20 -21.09
CA TYR A 249 19.34 30.58 -19.70
C TYR A 249 20.36 31.66 -19.25
N PRO A 250 19.93 32.76 -18.59
CA PRO A 250 18.61 33.00 -18.01
C PRO A 250 17.57 33.64 -18.95
N ARG A 251 17.93 34.02 -20.17
CA ARG A 251 17.03 34.67 -21.15
C ARG A 251 15.92 33.74 -21.65
N CYS A 252 16.13 32.43 -21.60
CA CYS A 252 15.10 31.42 -21.83
C CYS A 252 15.13 30.40 -20.68
N THR A 253 14.02 30.26 -19.96
CA THR A 253 13.90 29.43 -18.75
C THR A 253 13.26 28.07 -19.01
N TRP A 254 13.04 27.70 -20.28
CA TRP A 254 12.47 26.40 -20.61
C TRP A 254 13.36 25.27 -20.09
N THR A 255 12.72 24.33 -19.39
CA THR A 255 13.34 23.11 -18.91
C THR A 255 12.38 21.93 -19.06
N MET A 256 12.92 20.74 -19.25
CA MET A 256 12.19 19.48 -19.30
C MET A 256 12.91 18.47 -18.42
N ASN A 257 12.27 17.99 -17.35
CA ASN A 257 12.85 16.97 -16.49
C ASN A 257 13.05 15.67 -17.26
N LEU A 258 14.22 15.06 -17.12
CA LEU A 258 14.51 13.75 -17.66
C LEU A 258 14.22 12.69 -16.60
N PRO A 259 13.74 11.50 -16.98
CA PRO A 259 13.57 10.40 -16.04
C PRO A 259 14.93 10.02 -15.43
N HIS A 260 15.05 10.04 -14.10
CA HIS A 260 16.32 9.77 -13.41
C HIS A 260 16.20 8.89 -12.18
N ASN A 261 15.05 8.91 -11.53
CA ASN A 261 14.80 8.05 -10.38
C ASN A 261 14.31 6.65 -10.77
N LEU A 262 14.35 6.30 -12.06
CA LEU A 262 13.94 4.97 -12.52
C LEU A 262 15.00 3.90 -12.24
N PHE A 263 16.22 4.32 -11.90
CA PHE A 263 17.34 3.44 -11.59
C PHE A 263 17.82 3.70 -10.16
N PRO A 264 17.70 2.72 -9.25
CA PRO A 264 18.44 2.75 -8.00
C PRO A 264 19.93 2.82 -8.33
N GLN A 265 20.64 3.83 -7.85
CA GLN A 265 22.08 4.05 -8.13
C GLN A 265 22.97 2.87 -7.66
N ASN A 266 22.43 1.93 -6.88
CA ASN A 266 23.18 0.82 -6.26
C ASN A 266 22.76 -0.58 -6.71
N ALA A 267 21.99 -0.72 -7.77
CA ALA A 267 21.62 -2.04 -8.27
C ALA A 267 22.56 -2.52 -9.37
N GLN A 268 23.77 -2.92 -8.97
CA GLN A 268 24.46 -3.92 -9.77
C GLN A 268 23.69 -5.23 -9.60
N PRO A 269 23.14 -5.84 -10.68
CA PRO A 269 22.59 -7.18 -10.55
C PRO A 269 23.73 -8.11 -10.11
N ARG A 270 23.63 -8.66 -8.90
CA ARG A 270 24.37 -9.88 -8.58
C ARG A 270 23.97 -10.88 -9.66
N ARG A 271 24.92 -11.28 -10.50
CA ARG A 271 24.73 -12.23 -11.60
C ARG A 271 24.06 -13.50 -11.06
N GLN A 272 22.74 -13.57 -11.07
CA GLN A 272 22.01 -14.81 -10.86
C GLN A 272 22.00 -15.53 -12.20
N ARG A 273 22.79 -16.61 -12.28
CA ARG A 273 22.78 -17.52 -13.41
C ARG A 273 21.39 -18.16 -13.47
N HIS A 274 20.49 -17.64 -14.30
CA HIS A 274 19.26 -18.32 -14.65
C HIS A 274 19.61 -19.61 -15.41
N ARG A 275 19.51 -20.75 -14.71
CA ARG A 275 19.45 -22.07 -15.35
C ARG A 275 18.08 -22.20 -16.02
N TYR A 276 17.98 -21.79 -17.29
CA TYR A 276 16.92 -22.27 -18.16
C TYR A 276 17.09 -23.78 -18.33
N ARG A 277 16.25 -24.59 -17.66
CA ARG A 277 16.10 -26.01 -18.00
C ARG A 277 15.28 -26.09 -19.29
N ARG A 278 15.95 -26.27 -20.43
CA ARG A 278 15.32 -26.79 -21.65
C ARG A 278 14.81 -28.21 -21.36
N ARG A 279 13.50 -28.44 -21.43
CA ARG A 279 12.95 -29.76 -21.72
C ARG A 279 12.54 -29.74 -23.18
N TYR A 280 13.26 -30.54 -23.98
CA TYR A 280 12.85 -30.93 -25.31
C TYR A 280 11.71 -31.95 -25.16
N TYR A 281 10.61 -31.75 -25.88
CA TYR A 281 9.63 -32.79 -26.11
C TYR A 281 10.14 -33.64 -27.29
N HIS A 282 10.22 -34.96 -27.05
CA HIS A 282 10.31 -35.99 -28.06
C HIS A 282 8.93 -36.25 -28.65
#